data_AF-A0A7M7P1D2-F1
#
_entry.id   AF-A0A7M7P1D2-F1
#
_cell.length_a   1.000
_cell.length_b   1.000
_cell.length_c   1.000
_cell.angle_alpha   90.00
_cell.angle_beta   90.00
_cell.angle_gamma   90.00
#
_symmetry.space_group_name_H-M   'P 1'
#
loop_
_entity.id
_entity.type
_entity.pdbx_description
1 polymer ?
#
loop_
_entity_poly.entity_id
_entity_poly.type
_entity_poly.pdbx_seq_one_letter_code
_entity_poly.pdbx_strand_id
1 'polypeptide(L)'
;MACSPFHYLSHLHIQRHLFFPTTLNDPVSFCKAVITSCPRLTKLSITYIDLFNKKTAEIIKRMKTHPHLTNIELDLCHTNADLDPLVSEVNSEGKLTVTVTHGEGSSLDDPDD
;
A
#
# COMPACT_ATOMS: atom_id res chain seq x y z
N MET A 1 -12.24 -26.46 1.27
CA MET A 1 -12.25 -25.09 1.85
C MET A 1 -10.82 -24.75 2.19
N ALA A 2 -10.17 -23.85 1.43
CA ALA A 2 -8.87 -23.35 1.84
C ALA A 2 -9.13 -22.40 3.02
N CYS A 3 -8.71 -22.81 4.21
CA CYS A 3 -8.72 -21.91 5.37
C CYS A 3 -7.73 -20.78 5.06
N SER A 4 -8.18 -19.52 5.08
CA SER A 4 -7.27 -18.39 4.95
C SER A 4 -6.28 -18.43 6.13
N PRO A 5 -4.97 -18.46 5.87
CA PRO A 5 -3.96 -18.66 6.92
C PRO A 5 -3.99 -17.57 7.98
N PHE A 6 -4.49 -16.38 7.64
CA PHE A 6 -4.58 -15.23 8.55
C PHE A 6 -6.03 -14.72 8.67
N HIS A 7 -6.97 -15.63 8.91
CA HIS A 7 -8.40 -15.30 8.95
C HIS A 7 -8.76 -14.16 9.91
N TYR A 8 -8.08 -14.04 11.05
CA TYR A 8 -8.35 -13.02 12.08
C TYR A 8 -7.40 -11.81 12.03
N LEU A 9 -6.44 -11.78 11.11
CA LEU A 9 -5.50 -10.66 11.01
C LEU A 9 -6.26 -9.40 10.55
N SER A 10 -6.35 -8.42 11.45
CA SER A 10 -7.05 -7.15 11.22
C SER A 10 -6.12 -6.01 10.81
N HIS A 11 -4.84 -6.09 11.16
CA HIS A 11 -3.80 -5.13 10.78
C HIS A 11 -2.57 -5.87 10.27
N LEU A 12 -2.12 -5.50 9.08
CA LEU A 12 -0.88 -5.92 8.47
C LEU A 12 0.03 -4.70 8.37
N HIS A 13 1.16 -4.73 9.06
CA HIS A 13 2.19 -3.71 8.95
C HIS A 13 3.45 -4.34 8.36
N ILE A 14 3.91 -3.79 7.25
CA ILE A 14 5.14 -4.19 6.59
C ILE A 14 6.10 -3.02 6.68
N GLN A 15 7.21 -3.24 7.35
CA GLN A 15 8.21 -2.22 7.57
C GLN A 15 9.58 -2.80 7.25
N ARG A 16 10.39 -2.02 6.53
CA ARG A 16 11.81 -2.33 6.38
C ARG A 16 12.66 -1.58 7.39
N HIS A 17 13.86 -2.09 7.62
CA HIS A 17 14.89 -1.36 8.35
C HIS A 17 15.45 -0.24 7.46
N LEU A 18 15.65 0.95 8.05
CA LEU A 18 16.09 2.17 7.34
C LEU A 18 17.36 1.95 6.48
N PHE A 19 18.30 1.15 6.96
CA PHE A 19 19.60 0.96 6.30
C PHE A 19 19.63 -0.05 5.15
N PHE A 20 18.53 -0.77 4.90
CA PHE A 20 18.49 -1.76 3.80
C PHE A 20 17.37 -1.38 2.85
N PRO A 21 17.65 -0.77 1.69
CA PRO A 21 16.61 -0.50 0.70
C PRO A 21 15.94 -1.81 0.30
N THR A 22 14.61 -1.83 0.33
CA THR A 22 13.81 -2.99 -0.06
C THR A 22 12.65 -2.47 -0.89
N THR A 23 12.53 -3.00 -2.10
CA THR A 23 11.44 -2.71 -3.02
C THR A 23 10.41 -3.83 -2.99
N LEU A 24 9.12 -3.48 -3.05
CA LEU A 24 8.08 -4.44 -3.37
C LEU A 24 8.01 -4.60 -4.90
N ASN A 25 8.64 -5.64 -5.43
CA ASN A 25 8.78 -5.81 -6.89
C ASN A 25 7.48 -6.14 -7.62
N ASP A 26 6.56 -6.86 -6.96
CA ASP A 26 5.29 -7.29 -7.56
C ASP A 26 4.10 -6.87 -6.70
N PRO A 27 3.60 -5.62 -6.86
CA PRO A 27 2.43 -5.14 -6.12
C PRO A 27 1.16 -5.94 -6.45
N VAL A 28 1.06 -6.54 -7.64
CA VAL A 28 -0.11 -7.30 -8.08
C VAL A 28 -0.23 -8.61 -7.30
N SER A 29 0.84 -9.40 -7.29
CA SER A 29 0.88 -10.65 -6.53
C SER A 29 0.77 -10.40 -5.04
N PHE A 30 1.38 -9.32 -4.54
CA PHE A 30 1.22 -8.90 -3.15
C PHE A 30 -0.26 -8.66 -2.79
N CYS A 31 -0.97 -7.81 -3.53
CA CYS A 31 -2.38 -7.52 -3.26
C CYS A 31 -3.24 -8.79 -3.33
N LYS A 32 -3.00 -9.65 -4.32
CA LYS A 32 -3.70 -10.94 -4.45
C LYS A 32 -3.45 -11.83 -3.22
N ALA A 33 -2.21 -11.89 -2.74
CA ALA A 33 -1.88 -12.67 -1.55
C ALA A 33 -2.58 -12.13 -0.30
N VAL A 34 -2.60 -10.81 -0.12
CA VAL A 34 -3.29 -10.18 1.02
C VAL A 34 -4.79 -10.44 0.98
N ILE A 35 -5.44 -10.21 -0.16
CA ILE A 35 -6.90 -10.42 -0.33
C ILE A 35 -7.29 -11.87 -0.04
N THR A 36 -6.49 -12.84 -0.47
CA THR A 36 -6.78 -14.26 -0.28
C THR A 36 -6.45 -14.76 1.13
N SER A 37 -5.39 -14.23 1.73
CA SER A 37 -4.83 -14.74 2.98
C SER A 37 -5.39 -14.05 4.23
N CYS A 38 -5.83 -12.80 4.11
CA CYS A 38 -6.20 -11.92 5.23
C CYS A 38 -7.63 -11.36 5.06
N PRO A 39 -8.67 -12.21 4.96
CA PRO A 39 -10.02 -11.78 4.56
C PRO A 39 -10.65 -10.72 5.47
N ARG A 40 -10.21 -10.61 6.73
CA ARG A 40 -10.71 -9.66 7.73
C ARG A 40 -9.79 -8.46 7.96
N LEU A 41 -8.81 -8.23 7.07
CA LEU A 41 -7.91 -7.09 7.16
C LEU A 41 -8.69 -5.77 7.09
N THR A 42 -8.46 -4.91 8.08
CA THR A 42 -9.05 -3.56 8.20
C THR A 42 -8.03 -2.45 7.96
N LYS A 43 -6.75 -2.71 8.25
CA LYS A 43 -5.66 -1.76 8.08
C LYS A 43 -4.45 -2.41 7.40
N LEU A 44 -3.92 -1.74 6.37
CA LEU A 44 -2.62 -2.04 5.76
C LEU A 44 -1.68 -0.86 6.00
N SER A 45 -0.55 -1.10 6.64
CA SER A 45 0.53 -0.11 6.81
C SER A 45 1.77 -0.58 6.06
N ILE A 46 2.37 0.30 5.27
CA ILE A 46 3.66 0.05 4.62
C ILE A 46 4.58 1.22 4.95
N THR A 47 5.72 0.93 5.57
CA THR A 47 6.66 1.95 6.05
C THR A 47 8.05 1.68 5.51
N TYR A 48 8.68 2.72 4.98
CA TYR A 48 10.01 2.72 4.37
C TYR A 48 10.17 1.82 3.15
N ILE A 49 9.16 1.13 2.62
CA ILE A 49 9.36 0.24 1.46
C ILE A 49 9.32 1.06 0.16
N ASP A 50 10.32 0.88 -0.70
CA ASP A 50 10.42 1.61 -1.94
C ASP A 50 9.32 1.13 -2.89
N LEU A 51 8.30 1.97 -3.09
CA LEU A 51 7.15 1.68 -3.96
C LEU A 51 7.08 2.64 -5.14
N PHE A 52 7.48 3.91 -4.94
CA PHE A 52 7.25 4.98 -5.91
C PHE A 52 5.77 5.16 -6.25
N ASN A 53 5.43 6.18 -7.04
CA ASN A 53 4.04 6.52 -7.33
C ASN A 53 3.31 5.38 -8.05
N LYS A 54 3.95 4.78 -9.06
CA LYS A 54 3.35 3.73 -9.91
C LYS A 54 2.91 2.50 -9.11
N LYS A 55 3.78 1.92 -8.28
CA LYS A 55 3.42 0.70 -7.52
C LYS A 55 2.48 1.04 -6.37
N THR A 56 2.62 2.23 -5.77
CA THR A 56 1.69 2.70 -4.74
C THR A 56 0.27 2.85 -5.30
N ALA A 57 0.12 3.48 -6.47
CA ALA A 57 -1.16 3.62 -7.15
C ALA A 57 -1.80 2.26 -7.46
N GLU A 58 -1.00 1.28 -7.90
CA GLU A 58 -1.45 -0.08 -8.17
C GLU A 58 -1.97 -0.78 -6.91
N ILE A 59 -1.27 -0.63 -5.77
CA ILE A 59 -1.71 -1.17 -4.47
C ILE A 59 -3.03 -0.54 -4.05
N ILE A 60 -3.12 0.80 -4.06
CA ILE A 60 -4.34 1.53 -3.67
C ILE A 60 -5.53 1.03 -4.50
N LYS A 61 -5.41 1.03 -5.83
CA LYS A 61 -6.50 0.63 -6.74
C LYS A 61 -6.96 -0.79 -6.51
N ARG A 62 -6.04 -1.74 -6.31
CA ARG A 62 -6.39 -3.16 -6.09
C ARG A 62 -7.00 -3.40 -4.71
N MET A 63 -6.43 -2.79 -3.68
CA MET A 63 -6.86 -3.01 -2.30
C MET A 63 -8.25 -2.43 -2.00
N LYS A 64 -8.79 -1.52 -2.84
CA LYS A 64 -10.21 -1.10 -2.79
C LYS A 64 -11.21 -2.26 -2.88
N THR A 65 -10.80 -3.37 -3.49
CA THR A 65 -11.64 -4.58 -3.62
C THR A 65 -11.67 -5.43 -2.36
N HIS A 66 -10.78 -5.17 -1.39
CA HIS A 66 -10.76 -5.89 -0.13
C HIS A 66 -12.04 -5.58 0.68
N PRO A 67 -12.78 -6.60 1.16
CA PRO A 67 -14.15 -6.41 1.65
C PRO A 67 -14.24 -5.59 2.95
N HIS A 68 -13.21 -5.66 3.79
CA HIS A 68 -13.20 -5.04 5.13
C HIS A 68 -12.11 -4.01 5.33
N LEU A 69 -11.32 -3.71 4.29
CA LEU A 69 -10.23 -2.75 4.42
C LEU A 69 -10.81 -1.33 4.48
N THR A 70 -10.45 -0.60 5.53
CA THR A 70 -10.90 0.78 5.75
C THR A 70 -9.74 1.76 5.77
N ASN A 71 -8.50 1.29 5.97
CA ASN A 71 -7.33 2.16 6.05
C ASN A 71 -6.10 1.61 5.31
N ILE A 72 -5.45 2.45 4.51
CA ILE A 72 -4.11 2.25 3.96
C ILE A 72 -3.23 3.40 4.46
N GLU A 73 -2.09 3.05 5.05
CA GLU A 73 -1.08 3.98 5.53
C GLU A 73 0.24 3.70 4.83
N LEU A 74 0.78 4.71 4.16
CA LEU A 74 2.00 4.64 3.37
C LEU A 74 2.95 5.72 3.89
N ASP A 75 4.05 5.31 4.50
CA ASP A 75 4.97 6.23 5.17
C ASP A 75 6.38 6.06 4.64
N LEU A 76 6.93 7.13 4.06
CA LEU A 76 8.30 7.19 3.53
C LEU A 76 8.57 6.11 2.45
N CYS A 77 7.61 5.88 1.55
CA CYS A 77 7.66 4.86 0.49
C CYS A 77 8.22 5.36 -0.86
N HIS A 78 9.03 6.44 -0.84
CA HIS A 78 9.53 7.16 -2.02
C HIS A 78 8.45 7.60 -3.02
N THR A 79 7.27 7.99 -2.52
CA THR A 79 6.23 8.64 -3.31
C THR A 79 6.41 10.15 -3.32
N ASN A 80 5.78 10.84 -4.27
CA ASN A 80 5.73 12.30 -4.35
C ASN A 80 4.30 12.81 -4.55
N ALA A 81 4.14 14.13 -4.63
CA ALA A 81 2.83 14.81 -4.70
C ALA A 81 1.98 14.46 -5.93
N ASP A 82 2.55 13.89 -7.00
CA ASP A 82 1.77 13.45 -8.17
C ASP A 82 0.81 12.30 -7.84
N LEU A 83 1.00 11.63 -6.69
CA LEU A 83 0.07 10.62 -6.17
C LEU A 83 -1.18 11.22 -5.49
N ASP A 84 -1.10 12.47 -5.02
CA ASP A 84 -2.14 13.10 -4.19
C ASP A 84 -3.52 13.19 -4.83
N PRO A 85 -3.66 13.42 -6.16
CA PRO A 85 -4.96 13.38 -6.81
C PRO A 85 -5.66 12.03 -6.67
N LEU A 86 -4.92 10.92 -6.81
CA LEU A 86 -5.47 9.57 -6.62
C LEU A 86 -5.86 9.33 -5.16
N VAL A 87 -5.03 9.78 -4.21
CA VAL A 87 -5.34 9.67 -2.77
C VAL A 87 -6.61 10.43 -2.43
N SER A 88 -6.75 11.65 -2.97
CA SER A 88 -7.93 12.50 -2.77
C SER A 88 -9.19 11.88 -3.38
N GLU A 89 -9.09 11.36 -4.61
CA GLU A 89 -10.17 10.63 -5.28
C GLU A 89 -10.67 9.47 -4.41
N VAL A 90 -9.76 8.58 -3.98
CA VAL A 90 -10.13 7.41 -3.19
C VAL A 90 -10.72 7.79 -1.83
N ASN A 91 -10.15 8.80 -1.15
CA ASN A 91 -10.68 9.29 0.12
C ASN A 91 -12.08 9.89 -0.02
N SER A 92 -12.37 10.54 -1.15
CA SER A 92 -13.68 11.14 -1.41
C SER A 92 -14.81 10.13 -1.58
N GLU A 93 -14.49 8.87 -1.94
CA GLU A 93 -15.49 7.79 -2.03
C GLU A 93 -16.00 7.32 -0.66
N GLY A 94 -15.32 7.66 0.42
CA GLY A 94 -15.75 7.39 1.80
C GLY A 94 -15.66 5.93 2.27
N LYS A 95 -15.30 4.99 1.40
CA LYS A 95 -15.13 3.56 1.74
C LYS A 95 -13.77 3.27 2.36
N LEU A 96 -12.72 3.93 1.86
CA LEU A 96 -11.33 3.66 2.18
C LEU A 96 -10.64 4.99 2.50
N THR A 97 -9.94 5.04 3.62
CA THR A 97 -9.02 6.13 3.93
C THR A 97 -7.60 5.72 3.54
N VAL A 98 -6.93 6.57 2.79
CA VAL A 98 -5.55 6.46 2.36
C VAL A 98 -4.79 7.65 2.92
N THR A 99 -3.73 7.36 3.66
CA THR A 99 -2.80 8.35 4.20
C THR A 99 -1.42 8.09 3.62
N VAL A 100 -0.80 9.15 3.10
CA VAL A 100 0.53 9.10 2.50
C VAL A 100 1.41 10.15 3.15
N THR A 101 2.57 9.74 3.63
CA THR A 101 3.65 10.64 4.04
C THR A 101 4.81 10.44 3.07
N HIS A 102 5.00 11.42 2.20
CA HIS A 102 6.07 11.42 1.20
C HIS A 102 7.44 11.48 1.90
N GLY A 103 8.42 10.74 1.37
CA GLY A 103 9.79 10.83 1.84
C GLY A 103 10.47 12.13 1.40
N GLU A 104 11.39 12.65 2.22
CA GLU A 104 12.35 13.68 1.79
C GLU A 104 13.31 13.06 0.78
N GLY A 105 12.92 13.08 -0.49
CA GLY A 105 13.73 12.60 -1.61
C GLY A 105 13.38 13.40 -2.84
N SER A 106 14.22 14.40 -3.12
CA SER A 106 14.26 15.18 -4.36
C SER A 106 13.93 14.33 -5.58
N SER A 107 13.08 14.87 -6.47
CA SER A 107 12.88 14.49 -7.89
C SER A 107 13.99 13.61 -8.48
N LEU A 108 14.00 12.34 -8.13
CA LEU A 108 14.78 11.31 -8.77
C LEU A 108 13.73 10.55 -9.57
N ASP A 109 13.88 10.65 -10.88
CA ASP A 109 13.01 10.03 -11.87
C ASP A 109 12.67 8.59 -11.42
N ASP A 110 11.39 8.24 -11.50
CA ASP A 110 10.93 6.88 -11.26
C ASP A 110 11.86 5.93 -12.06
N PRO A 111 12.56 4.97 -11.43
CA PRO A 111 13.57 4.14 -12.11
C PRO A 111 12.98 3.14 -13.13
N ASP A 112 11.76 3.39 -13.62
CA ASP A 112 10.99 2.57 -14.54
C ASP A 112 10.54 3.35 -15.81
N ASP A 113 11.15 4.51 -16.12
CA ASP A 113 11.07 5.17 -17.45
C ASP A 113 12.34 4.92 -18.29
#